data_AF-A0A4U5WML0-F1
#
_entry.id   AF-A0A4U5WML0-F1
#
_cell.length_a   1.000
_cell.length_b   1.000
_cell.length_c   1.000
_cell.angle_alpha   90.00
_cell.angle_beta   90.00
_cell.angle_gamma   90.00
#
_symmetry.space_group_name_H-M   'P 1'
#
loop_
_entity.id
_entity.type
_entity.pdbx_description
1 polymer ?
#
loop_
_entity_poly.entity_id
_entity_poly.type
_entity_poly.pdbx_seq_one_letter_code
_entity_poly.pdbx_strand_id
1 'polypeptide(L)'
;MRKIKIDENGNKICPGCQEGKPREAYYTTKGKASSRCKVCVDKQNKAWQQANPEKYEAAQREWRAENEGRTYTDVDGYTKYVGFAHPIATPSGITPYHRVVLFDKIGPGEHECHWCGKSVSWAIRFQDDYERGLVVDHVNGIKNDNRPENLVPSCQRCNTVRMVPIREALKPLCAFEGCGNKVVGKKDLCQGHHMQQYLGKELKPLRVLAYRDENGKKCKSCGTYKTWDHYYQRSSGKGYQPTCKPCMIASNRQNTLNRQAKEVAA
;
A
#
# COMPACT_ATOMS: atom_id res chain seq x y z
N MET A 1 -21.30 38.06 -20.41
CA MET A 1 -20.58 37.03 -19.62
C MET A 1 -20.94 37.21 -18.14
N ARG A 2 -21.39 36.16 -17.42
CA ARG A 2 -21.62 36.28 -15.97
C ARG A 2 -20.28 36.42 -15.25
N LYS A 3 -20.07 37.51 -14.50
CA LYS A 3 -18.84 37.72 -13.71
C LYS A 3 -18.72 36.62 -12.66
N ILE A 4 -17.55 36.00 -12.54
CA ILE A 4 -17.26 35.02 -11.49
C ILE A 4 -17.15 35.78 -10.17
N LYS A 5 -17.94 35.39 -9.17
CA LYS A 5 -17.84 35.95 -7.82
C LYS A 5 -16.69 35.29 -7.09
N ILE A 6 -15.84 36.09 -6.47
CA ILE A 6 -14.68 35.66 -5.68
C ILE A 6 -14.85 36.26 -4.28
N ASP A 7 -14.52 35.51 -3.23
CA ASP A 7 -14.50 36.01 -1.86
C ASP A 7 -13.19 36.76 -1.54
N GLU A 8 -13.07 37.26 -0.31
CA GLU A 8 -11.86 37.98 0.16
C GLU A 8 -10.58 37.14 0.13
N ASN A 9 -10.69 35.82 0.13
CA ASN A 9 -9.58 34.88 0.12
C ASN A 9 -9.18 34.44 -1.30
N GLY A 10 -9.77 35.03 -2.34
CA GLY A 10 -9.53 34.64 -3.72
C GLY A 10 -10.27 33.35 -4.14
N ASN A 11 -11.16 32.83 -3.30
CA ASN A 11 -11.91 31.61 -3.60
C ASN A 11 -13.15 31.92 -4.46
N LYS A 12 -13.46 31.01 -5.39
CA LYS A 12 -14.66 31.12 -6.21
C LYS A 12 -15.91 30.83 -5.35
N ILE A 13 -16.90 31.70 -5.39
CA ILE A 13 -18.18 31.50 -4.69
C ILE A 13 -19.11 30.62 -5.52
N CYS A 14 -19.55 29.50 -4.94
CA CYS A 14 -20.46 28.57 -5.60
C CYS A 14 -21.90 29.12 -5.58
N PRO A 15 -22.59 29.27 -6.73
CA PRO A 15 -23.97 29.78 -6.75
C PRO A 15 -24.99 28.79 -6.18
N GLY A 16 -24.60 27.52 -5.93
CA GLY A 16 -25.47 26.51 -5.34
C GLY A 16 -25.54 26.56 -3.82
N CYS A 17 -24.39 26.69 -3.15
CA CYS A 17 -24.31 26.73 -1.68
C CYS A 17 -23.89 28.09 -1.11
N GLN A 18 -23.55 29.06 -1.95
CA GLN A 18 -23.06 30.40 -1.58
C GLN A 18 -21.74 30.41 -0.77
N GLU A 19 -21.02 29.30 -0.70
CA GLU A 19 -19.71 29.20 -0.05
C GLU A 19 -18.57 29.52 -1.04
N GLY A 20 -17.55 30.26 -0.57
CA GLY A 20 -16.27 30.40 -1.24
C GLY A 20 -15.46 29.11 -1.16
N LYS A 21 -15.03 28.56 -2.31
CA LYS A 21 -14.23 27.33 -2.38
C LYS A 21 -13.01 27.47 -3.29
N PRO A 22 -11.90 26.77 -2.99
CA PRO A 22 -10.72 26.76 -3.84
C PRO A 22 -11.02 26.08 -5.18
N ARG A 23 -10.17 26.30 -6.19
CA ARG A 23 -10.41 25.87 -7.58
C ARG A 23 -10.60 24.36 -7.72
N GLU A 24 -9.93 23.58 -6.88
CA GLU A 24 -9.94 22.10 -6.86
C GLU A 24 -11.30 21.54 -6.42
N ALA A 25 -12.12 22.36 -5.75
CA ALA A 25 -13.49 22.02 -5.37
C ALA A 25 -14.48 22.11 -6.55
N TYR A 26 -14.02 22.45 -7.75
CA TYR A 26 -14.81 22.55 -8.98
C TYR A 26 -14.33 21.52 -10.01
N TYR A 27 -15.23 21.03 -10.85
CA TYR A 27 -14.82 20.25 -12.02
C TYR A 27 -14.13 21.16 -13.02
N THR A 28 -13.11 20.66 -13.71
CA THR A 28 -12.41 21.42 -14.75
C THR A 28 -12.52 20.67 -16.07
N THR A 29 -13.12 21.31 -17.06
CA THR A 29 -13.26 20.76 -18.42
C THR A 29 -12.65 21.75 -19.40
N LYS A 30 -11.67 21.30 -20.20
CA LYS A 30 -10.92 22.16 -21.15
C LYS A 30 -10.39 23.45 -20.48
N GLY A 31 -9.80 23.29 -19.29
CA GLY A 31 -9.20 24.40 -18.52
C GLY A 31 -10.20 25.34 -17.82
N LYS A 32 -11.52 25.18 -18.03
CA LYS A 32 -12.55 26.03 -17.41
C LYS A 32 -13.20 25.31 -16.23
N ALA A 33 -13.26 25.98 -15.08
CA ALA A 33 -13.92 25.47 -13.88
C ALA A 33 -15.46 25.57 -14.00
N SER A 34 -16.16 24.52 -13.59
CA SER A 34 -17.63 24.45 -13.53
C SER A 34 -18.21 25.62 -12.73
N SER A 35 -19.44 26.05 -13.03
CA SER A 35 -20.08 27.16 -12.33
C SER A 35 -20.39 26.82 -10.87
N ARG A 36 -20.78 25.57 -10.59
CA ARG A 36 -21.06 25.02 -9.26
C ARG A 36 -19.92 24.14 -8.77
N CYS A 37 -19.71 24.08 -7.46
CA CYS A 37 -18.73 23.18 -6.85
C CYS A 37 -19.16 21.70 -7.02
N LYS A 38 -18.19 20.78 -6.91
CA LYS A 38 -18.39 19.33 -7.08
C LYS A 38 -19.58 18.81 -6.26
N VAL A 39 -19.64 19.17 -4.97
CA VAL A 39 -20.73 18.78 -4.06
C VAL A 39 -22.11 19.23 -4.55
N CYS A 40 -22.25 20.47 -5.02
CA CYS A 40 -23.53 20.96 -5.52
C CYS A 40 -23.92 20.31 -6.86
N VAL A 41 -22.94 20.04 -7.74
CA VAL A 41 -23.17 19.32 -8.99
C VAL A 41 -23.62 17.88 -8.70
N ASP A 42 -22.95 17.18 -7.79
CA ASP A 42 -23.30 15.81 -7.41
C ASP A 42 -24.70 15.73 -6.78
N LYS A 43 -25.01 16.67 -5.86
CA LYS A 43 -26.36 16.77 -5.27
C LYS A 43 -27.42 17.01 -6.34
N GLN A 44 -27.16 17.89 -7.30
CA GLN A 44 -28.08 18.16 -8.40
C GLN A 44 -28.26 16.93 -9.31
N ASN A 45 -27.17 16.26 -9.67
CA ASN A 45 -27.20 15.06 -10.51
C ASN A 45 -27.98 13.93 -9.82
N LYS A 46 -27.75 13.71 -8.52
CA LYS A 46 -28.49 12.71 -7.73
C LYS A 46 -29.98 13.04 -7.66
N ALA A 47 -30.34 14.30 -7.41
CA ALA A 47 -31.74 14.73 -7.42
C ALA A 47 -32.39 14.53 -8.80
N TRP A 48 -31.66 14.82 -9.88
CA TRP A 48 -32.14 14.58 -11.24
C TRP A 48 -32.36 13.09 -11.52
N GLN A 49 -31.43 12.22 -11.12
CA GLN A 49 -31.55 10.76 -11.24
C GLN A 49 -32.78 10.24 -10.48
N GLN A 50 -32.98 10.71 -9.25
CA GLN A 50 -34.15 10.34 -8.44
C GLN A 50 -35.46 10.82 -9.05
N ALA A 51 -35.48 12.01 -9.65
CA ALA A 51 -36.66 12.57 -10.31
C ALA A 51 -36.92 11.98 -11.70
N ASN A 52 -35.93 11.32 -12.32
CA ASN A 52 -36.01 10.81 -13.69
C ASN A 52 -35.39 9.39 -13.79
N PRO A 53 -35.85 8.40 -13.00
CA PRO A 53 -35.22 7.08 -12.94
C PRO A 53 -35.23 6.38 -14.31
N GLU A 54 -36.34 6.45 -15.06
CA GLU A 54 -36.45 5.83 -16.38
C GLU A 54 -35.48 6.43 -17.40
N LYS A 55 -35.33 7.76 -17.44
CA LYS A 55 -34.38 8.42 -18.34
C LYS A 55 -32.94 8.08 -17.98
N TYR A 56 -32.64 7.99 -16.68
CA TYR A 56 -31.32 7.59 -16.22
C TYR A 56 -31.01 6.14 -16.61
N GLU A 57 -31.96 5.22 -16.42
CA GLU A 57 -31.81 3.82 -16.82
C GLU A 57 -31.71 3.64 -18.34
N ALA A 58 -32.48 4.39 -19.13
CA ALA A 58 -32.40 4.38 -20.58
C ALA A 58 -31.03 4.88 -21.07
N ALA A 59 -30.56 6.02 -20.55
CA ALA A 59 -29.25 6.56 -20.87
C ALA A 59 -28.12 5.62 -20.43
N GLN A 60 -28.26 4.96 -19.27
CA GLN A 60 -27.33 3.91 -18.88
C GLN A 60 -27.36 2.77 -19.91
N ARG A 61 -28.53 2.23 -20.26
CA ARG A 61 -28.65 1.10 -21.20
C ARG A 61 -28.02 1.40 -22.55
N GLU A 62 -28.27 2.59 -23.10
CA GLU A 62 -27.65 3.06 -24.35
C GLU A 62 -26.13 3.13 -24.21
N TRP A 63 -25.63 3.77 -23.15
CA TRP A 63 -24.20 3.82 -22.87
C TRP A 63 -23.57 2.42 -22.75
N ARG A 64 -24.25 1.46 -22.12
CA ARG A 64 -23.78 0.06 -22.02
C ARG A 64 -23.68 -0.58 -23.40
N ALA A 65 -24.72 -0.43 -24.22
CA ALA A 65 -24.76 -1.00 -25.57
C ALA A 65 -23.63 -0.42 -26.45
N GLU A 66 -23.37 0.88 -26.34
CA GLU A 66 -22.31 1.55 -27.11
C GLU A 66 -20.88 1.21 -26.65
N ASN A 67 -20.70 0.81 -25.39
CA ASN A 67 -19.38 0.60 -24.80
C ASN A 67 -19.07 -0.88 -24.49
N GLU A 68 -19.97 -1.83 -24.77
CA GLU A 68 -19.70 -3.26 -24.61
C GLU A 68 -18.43 -3.67 -25.40
N GLY A 69 -17.53 -4.40 -24.74
CA GLY A 69 -16.26 -4.80 -25.33
C GLY A 69 -15.15 -3.75 -25.23
N ARG A 70 -15.46 -2.50 -24.87
CA ARG A 70 -14.47 -1.42 -24.83
C ARG A 70 -13.46 -1.62 -23.70
N THR A 71 -12.18 -1.36 -24.00
CA THR A 71 -11.12 -1.28 -22.99
C THR A 71 -10.58 0.13 -22.81
N TYR A 72 -10.18 0.49 -21.59
CA TYR A 72 -9.47 1.74 -21.31
C TYR A 72 -8.50 1.59 -20.13
N THR A 73 -7.43 2.40 -20.08
CA THR A 73 -6.47 2.39 -18.96
C THR A 73 -6.82 3.49 -17.97
N ASP A 74 -6.91 3.15 -16.68
CA ASP A 74 -7.16 4.10 -15.60
C ASP A 74 -5.88 4.85 -15.16
N VAL A 75 -6.05 5.80 -14.23
CA VAL A 75 -4.95 6.59 -13.66
C VAL A 75 -3.95 5.75 -12.85
N ASP A 76 -4.34 4.55 -12.42
CA ASP A 76 -3.50 3.61 -11.66
C ASP A 76 -2.74 2.63 -12.58
N GLY A 77 -2.93 2.77 -13.90
CA GLY A 77 -2.29 1.96 -14.94
C GLY A 77 -2.97 0.62 -15.23
N TYR A 78 -4.17 0.37 -14.69
CA TYR A 78 -4.93 -0.85 -14.97
C TYR A 78 -5.82 -0.68 -16.19
N THR A 79 -5.75 -1.63 -17.11
CA THR A 79 -6.74 -1.76 -18.18
C THR A 79 -8.05 -2.29 -17.59
N LYS A 80 -9.15 -1.60 -17.89
CA LYS A 80 -10.53 -1.98 -17.57
C LYS A 80 -11.24 -2.41 -18.84
N TYR A 81 -12.18 -3.32 -18.68
CA TYR A 81 -13.09 -3.81 -19.69
C TYR A 81 -14.52 -3.42 -19.32
N VAL A 82 -15.27 -2.90 -20.29
CA VAL A 82 -16.69 -2.63 -20.16
C VAL A 82 -17.44 -3.80 -20.78
N GLY A 83 -18.09 -4.61 -19.95
CA GLY A 83 -19.02 -5.61 -20.43
C GLY A 83 -19.88 -6.21 -19.33
N PHE A 84 -21.18 -6.19 -19.57
CA PHE A 84 -22.20 -6.56 -18.58
C PHE A 84 -22.59 -8.04 -18.66
N ALA A 85 -22.37 -8.66 -19.82
CA ALA A 85 -22.70 -10.06 -20.05
C ALA A 85 -21.61 -11.02 -19.56
N HIS A 86 -20.42 -10.52 -19.23
CA HIS A 86 -19.30 -11.37 -18.85
C HIS A 86 -19.57 -12.06 -17.48
N PRO A 87 -19.27 -13.36 -17.30
CA PRO A 87 -19.63 -14.09 -16.07
C PRO A 87 -19.04 -13.53 -14.77
N ILE A 88 -17.90 -12.85 -14.85
CA ILE A 88 -17.26 -12.14 -13.72
C ILE A 88 -17.45 -10.63 -13.77
N ALA A 89 -18.43 -10.14 -14.54
CA ALA A 89 -18.80 -8.74 -14.57
C ALA A 89 -19.27 -8.28 -13.20
N THR A 90 -18.82 -7.10 -12.78
CA THR A 90 -19.39 -6.44 -11.60
C THR A 90 -20.77 -5.86 -11.93
N PRO A 91 -21.60 -5.50 -10.95
CA PRO A 91 -22.88 -4.83 -11.22
C PRO A 91 -22.76 -3.53 -12.01
N SER A 92 -21.59 -2.88 -12.01
CA SER A 92 -21.33 -1.70 -12.83
C SER A 92 -20.92 -2.01 -14.27
N GLY A 93 -20.71 -3.29 -14.62
CA GLY A 93 -20.21 -3.75 -15.92
C GLY A 93 -18.76 -3.39 -16.20
N ILE A 94 -18.05 -2.83 -15.22
CA ILE A 94 -16.63 -2.49 -15.35
C ILE A 94 -15.82 -3.56 -14.62
N THR A 95 -15.02 -4.29 -15.36
CA THR A 95 -14.20 -5.40 -14.84
C THR A 95 -12.73 -5.13 -15.16
N PRO A 96 -11.79 -5.35 -14.22
CA PRO A 96 -10.37 -5.31 -14.55
C PRO A 96 -10.06 -6.28 -15.71
N TYR A 97 -9.42 -5.80 -16.78
CA TYR A 97 -9.26 -6.56 -18.01
C TYR A 97 -8.45 -7.85 -17.82
N HIS A 98 -7.42 -7.83 -16.97
CA HIS A 98 -6.69 -9.05 -16.62
C HIS A 98 -7.58 -10.15 -16.01
N ARG A 99 -8.69 -9.79 -15.34
CA ARG A 99 -9.64 -10.80 -14.82
C ARG A 99 -10.41 -11.45 -15.95
N VAL A 100 -10.84 -10.66 -16.95
CA VAL A 100 -11.52 -11.14 -18.15
C VAL A 100 -10.60 -12.11 -18.90
N VAL A 101 -9.39 -11.67 -19.23
CA VAL A 101 -8.41 -12.50 -19.96
C VAL A 101 -8.10 -13.81 -19.23
N LEU A 102 -7.87 -13.77 -17.91
CA LEU A 102 -7.61 -15.00 -17.17
C LEU A 102 -8.85 -15.90 -17.12
N PHE A 103 -10.04 -15.34 -16.90
CA PHE A 103 -11.30 -16.10 -16.88
C PHE A 103 -11.56 -16.79 -18.22
N ASP A 104 -11.38 -16.08 -19.34
CA ASP A 104 -11.52 -16.66 -20.68
C ASP A 104 -10.54 -17.81 -20.92
N LYS A 105 -9.34 -17.73 -20.32
CA LYS A 105 -8.30 -18.76 -20.41
C LYS A 105 -8.60 -20.00 -19.58
N ILE A 106 -9.02 -19.84 -18.33
CA ILE A 106 -9.13 -20.97 -17.37
C ILE A 106 -10.58 -21.41 -17.14
N GLY A 107 -11.56 -20.60 -17.53
CA GLY A 107 -12.97 -20.85 -17.32
C GLY A 107 -13.45 -20.61 -15.88
N PRO A 108 -14.73 -20.93 -15.61
CA PRO A 108 -15.31 -20.86 -14.26
C PRO A 108 -14.74 -21.95 -13.33
N GLY A 109 -15.20 -21.96 -12.07
CA GLY A 109 -14.91 -23.03 -11.13
C GLY A 109 -13.74 -22.77 -10.18
N GLU A 110 -13.25 -23.87 -9.59
CA GLU A 110 -12.06 -23.88 -8.73
C GLU A 110 -10.80 -24.13 -9.56
N HIS A 111 -9.70 -23.50 -9.16
CA HIS A 111 -8.41 -23.52 -9.82
C HIS A 111 -7.32 -23.65 -8.76
N GLU A 112 -6.18 -24.23 -9.10
CA GLU A 112 -5.05 -24.27 -8.18
C GLU A 112 -4.29 -22.94 -8.20
N CYS A 113 -3.99 -22.41 -7.01
CA CYS A 113 -3.08 -21.27 -6.88
C CYS A 113 -1.73 -21.64 -7.48
N HIS A 114 -1.27 -20.89 -8.47
CA HIS A 114 -0.03 -21.16 -9.19
C HIS A 114 1.21 -21.22 -8.29
N TRP A 115 1.18 -20.57 -7.12
CA TRP A 115 2.33 -20.50 -6.22
C TRP A 115 2.34 -21.53 -5.08
N CYS A 116 1.18 -21.95 -4.60
CA CYS A 116 1.08 -22.83 -3.42
C CYS A 116 0.19 -24.06 -3.62
N GLY A 117 -0.43 -24.22 -4.79
CA GLY A 117 -1.29 -25.35 -5.14
C GLY A 117 -2.68 -25.35 -4.46
N LYS A 118 -2.94 -24.45 -3.49
CA LYS A 118 -4.25 -24.40 -2.82
C LYS A 118 -5.38 -24.08 -3.80
N SER A 119 -6.53 -24.75 -3.64
CA SER A 119 -7.74 -24.44 -4.41
C SER A 119 -8.21 -23.01 -4.14
N VAL A 120 -8.39 -22.25 -5.22
CA VAL A 120 -8.93 -20.89 -5.25
C VAL A 120 -10.10 -20.81 -6.22
N SER A 121 -11.08 -19.95 -5.95
CA SER A 121 -12.31 -19.85 -6.77
C SER A 121 -12.67 -18.42 -7.13
N TRP A 122 -13.23 -18.23 -8.32
CA TRP A 122 -13.88 -16.98 -8.73
C TRP A 122 -15.11 -16.64 -7.88
N ALA A 123 -15.78 -17.66 -7.31
CA ALA A 123 -17.00 -17.50 -6.52
C ALA A 123 -16.73 -16.97 -5.10
N ILE A 124 -15.49 -17.11 -4.62
CA ILE A 124 -15.07 -16.68 -3.28
C ILE A 124 -14.39 -15.32 -3.39
N ARG A 125 -14.90 -14.32 -2.67
CA ARG A 125 -14.24 -13.03 -2.58
C ARG A 125 -13.04 -13.16 -1.67
N PHE A 126 -11.91 -12.59 -2.06
CA PHE A 126 -10.68 -12.63 -1.24
C PHE A 126 -10.83 -11.92 0.11
N GLN A 127 -11.81 -11.02 0.25
CA GLN A 127 -12.15 -10.40 1.52
C GLN A 127 -12.84 -11.38 2.48
N ASP A 128 -13.57 -12.35 1.93
CA ASP A 128 -14.32 -13.33 2.71
C ASP A 128 -13.40 -14.50 3.11
N ASP A 129 -12.56 -14.95 2.17
CA ASP A 129 -11.51 -15.95 2.43
C ASP A 129 -10.22 -15.58 1.69
N TYR A 130 -9.24 -15.15 2.48
CA TYR A 130 -7.95 -14.67 2.01
C TYR A 130 -7.09 -15.76 1.34
N GLU A 131 -7.36 -17.04 1.64
CA GLU A 131 -6.61 -18.17 1.08
C GLU A 131 -7.32 -18.85 -0.09
N ARG A 132 -8.65 -18.77 -0.18
CA ARG A 132 -9.45 -19.41 -1.24
C ARG A 132 -10.02 -18.46 -2.29
N GLY A 133 -10.01 -17.14 -2.06
CA GLY A 133 -10.42 -16.17 -3.07
C GLY A 133 -9.42 -16.07 -4.21
N LEU A 134 -9.87 -16.32 -5.45
CA LEU A 134 -9.02 -16.21 -6.64
C LEU A 134 -8.75 -14.75 -6.97
N VAL A 135 -7.47 -14.41 -6.99
CA VAL A 135 -6.95 -13.15 -7.54
C VAL A 135 -6.07 -13.44 -8.74
N VAL A 136 -6.11 -12.53 -9.70
CA VAL A 136 -5.26 -12.60 -10.88
C VAL A 136 -3.92 -11.98 -10.54
N ASP A 137 -2.86 -12.72 -10.85
CA ASP A 137 -1.50 -12.29 -10.63
C ASP A 137 -0.76 -12.16 -11.97
N HIS A 138 0.00 -11.07 -12.09
CA HIS A 138 0.88 -10.80 -13.22
C HIS A 138 2.25 -11.38 -12.88
N VAL A 139 2.66 -12.45 -13.56
CA VAL A 139 3.90 -13.18 -13.25
C VAL A 139 5.11 -12.23 -13.25
N ASN A 140 5.18 -11.29 -14.19
CA ASN A 140 6.25 -10.29 -14.31
C ASN A 140 6.04 -9.01 -13.48
N GLY A 141 4.92 -8.87 -12.76
CA GLY A 141 4.59 -7.68 -11.96
C GLY A 141 4.22 -6.42 -12.76
N ILE A 142 4.10 -6.49 -14.09
CA ILE A 142 3.72 -5.38 -14.97
C ILE A 142 2.20 -5.36 -15.15
N LYS A 143 1.53 -4.40 -14.50
CA LYS A 143 0.06 -4.32 -14.39
C LYS A 143 -0.72 -4.23 -15.71
N ASN A 144 -0.10 -3.69 -16.77
CA ASN A 144 -0.72 -3.50 -18.07
C ASN A 144 -0.33 -4.58 -19.09
N ASP A 145 0.53 -5.54 -18.72
CA ASP A 145 0.86 -6.69 -19.55
C ASP A 145 -0.18 -7.80 -19.33
N ASN A 146 -1.32 -7.69 -20.02
CA ASN A 146 -2.46 -8.59 -19.88
C ASN A 146 -2.41 -9.77 -20.86
N ARG A 147 -1.23 -10.16 -21.37
CA ARG A 147 -1.11 -11.34 -22.22
C ARG A 147 -1.49 -12.60 -21.42
N PRO A 148 -2.27 -13.56 -21.98
CA PRO A 148 -2.75 -14.73 -21.23
C PRO A 148 -1.65 -15.54 -20.53
N GLU A 149 -0.45 -15.62 -21.11
CA GLU A 149 0.71 -16.31 -20.54
C GLU A 149 1.32 -15.61 -19.32
N ASN A 150 1.10 -14.30 -19.16
CA ASN A 150 1.58 -13.53 -18.00
C ASN A 150 0.59 -13.55 -16.83
N LEU A 151 -0.60 -14.11 -17.01
CA LEU A 151 -1.65 -14.13 -16.01
C LEU A 151 -1.83 -15.54 -15.44
N VAL A 152 -1.85 -15.63 -14.11
CA VAL A 152 -2.05 -16.89 -13.39
C VAL A 152 -3.07 -16.74 -12.25
N PRO A 153 -3.80 -17.81 -11.91
CA PRO A 153 -4.64 -17.83 -10.72
C PRO A 153 -3.76 -17.88 -9.46
N SER A 154 -4.08 -17.06 -8.47
CA SER A 154 -3.32 -16.96 -7.24
C SER A 154 -4.24 -16.71 -6.05
N CYS A 155 -3.85 -17.15 -4.85
CA CYS A 155 -4.50 -16.70 -3.63
C CYS A 155 -3.95 -15.32 -3.23
N GLN A 156 -4.75 -14.54 -2.50
CA GLN A 156 -4.36 -13.17 -2.14
C GLN A 156 -3.09 -13.13 -1.29
N ARG A 157 -2.86 -14.13 -0.44
CA ARG A 157 -1.62 -14.30 0.33
C ARG A 157 -0.39 -14.40 -0.57
N CYS A 158 -0.40 -15.34 -1.52
CA CYS A 158 0.73 -15.55 -2.41
C CYS A 158 0.98 -14.34 -3.30
N ASN A 159 -0.09 -13.77 -3.89
CA ASN A 159 -0.02 -12.54 -4.69
C ASN A 159 0.60 -11.37 -3.91
N THR A 160 0.23 -11.20 -2.64
CA THR A 160 0.78 -10.11 -1.81
C THR A 160 2.24 -10.38 -1.41
N VAL A 161 2.56 -11.60 -0.98
CA VAL A 161 3.88 -11.96 -0.44
C VAL A 161 4.95 -11.99 -1.52
N ARG A 162 4.67 -12.54 -2.71
CA ARG A 162 5.64 -12.59 -3.81
C ARG A 162 6.03 -11.19 -4.31
N MET A 163 5.13 -10.22 -4.15
CA MET A 163 5.39 -8.85 -4.52
C MET A 163 6.29 -8.14 -3.51
N VAL A 164 6.52 -8.70 -2.31
CA VAL A 164 7.39 -8.08 -1.29
C VAL A 164 8.85 -8.05 -1.73
N PRO A 165 9.49 -9.17 -2.13
CA PRO A 165 10.87 -9.12 -2.62
C PRO A 165 11.06 -8.19 -3.82
N ILE A 166 10.12 -8.20 -4.77
CA ILE A 166 10.18 -7.35 -5.98
C ILE A 166 10.05 -5.87 -5.60
N ARG A 167 9.04 -5.50 -4.80
CA ARG A 167 8.87 -4.12 -4.33
C ARG A 167 10.04 -3.66 -3.48
N GLU A 168 10.60 -4.55 -2.66
CA GLU A 168 11.74 -4.26 -1.81
C GLU A 168 13.03 -4.08 -2.62
N ALA A 169 13.21 -4.83 -3.71
CA ALA A 169 14.33 -4.68 -4.64
C ALA A 169 14.22 -3.41 -5.51
N LEU A 170 12.99 -3.05 -5.93
CA LEU A 170 12.72 -1.86 -6.75
C LEU A 170 12.66 -0.55 -5.97
N LYS A 171 12.77 -0.58 -4.64
CA LYS A 171 12.79 0.66 -3.86
C LYS A 171 14.04 1.47 -4.22
N PRO A 172 13.87 2.74 -4.63
CA PRO A 172 15.02 3.60 -4.88
C PRO A 172 15.85 3.77 -3.60
N LEU A 173 17.14 4.04 -3.80
CA LEU A 173 18.01 4.47 -2.72
C LEU A 173 17.66 5.90 -2.32
N CYS A 174 17.99 6.24 -1.08
CA CYS A 174 17.80 7.58 -0.54
C CYS A 174 18.51 8.61 -1.41
N ALA A 175 17.82 9.70 -1.76
CA ALA A 175 18.36 10.81 -2.54
C ALA A 175 19.45 11.64 -1.83
N PHE A 176 19.75 11.33 -0.56
CA PHE A 176 20.83 11.98 0.17
C PHE A 176 22.15 11.35 -0.24
N GLU A 177 23.09 12.17 -0.69
CA GLU A 177 24.39 11.72 -1.20
C GLU A 177 25.14 10.85 -0.18
N GLY A 178 25.64 9.70 -0.63
CA GLY A 178 26.32 8.72 0.21
C GLY A 178 25.42 7.87 1.11
N CYS A 179 24.08 7.99 1.03
CA CYS A 179 23.17 7.13 1.79
C CYS A 179 22.74 5.88 1.01
N GLY A 180 23.24 4.70 1.43
CA GLY A 180 22.82 3.41 0.88
C GLY A 180 21.48 2.86 1.41
N ASN A 181 20.73 3.63 2.22
CA ASN A 181 19.46 3.18 2.75
C ASN A 181 18.33 3.33 1.72
N LYS A 182 17.37 2.41 1.72
CA LYS A 182 16.19 2.47 0.86
C LYS A 182 15.21 3.56 1.29
N VAL A 183 14.51 4.15 0.32
CA VAL A 183 13.46 5.15 0.54
C VAL A 183 12.28 4.55 1.29
N VAL A 184 11.70 5.34 2.20
CA VAL A 184 10.47 4.97 2.94
C VAL A 184 9.42 6.05 2.69
N GLY A 185 8.60 5.87 1.65
CA GLY A 185 7.49 6.77 1.32
C GLY A 185 7.71 7.59 0.04
N LYS A 186 7.02 8.73 -0.07
CA LYS A 186 6.90 9.53 -1.31
C LYS A 186 7.96 10.63 -1.49
N LYS A 187 8.91 10.78 -0.58
CA LYS A 187 9.82 11.94 -0.55
C LYS A 187 11.26 11.61 -0.97
N ASP A 188 11.49 10.46 -1.60
CA ASP A 188 12.82 10.02 -2.03
C ASP A 188 13.88 9.98 -0.91
N LEU A 189 13.46 9.99 0.36
CA LEU A 189 14.33 9.91 1.53
C LEU A 189 14.09 8.60 2.29
N CYS A 190 15.14 8.04 2.86
CA CYS A 190 15.02 6.97 3.85
C CYS A 190 14.39 7.51 5.14
N GLN A 191 13.96 6.61 6.03
CA GLN A 191 13.28 6.99 7.28
C GLN A 191 14.09 7.99 8.12
N GLY A 192 15.42 7.83 8.21
CA GLY A 192 16.28 8.70 8.98
C GLY A 192 16.34 10.13 8.41
N HIS A 193 16.60 10.28 7.12
CA HIS A 193 16.63 11.60 6.47
C HIS A 193 15.25 12.25 6.41
N HIS A 194 14.20 11.46 6.18
CA HIS A 194 12.82 11.96 6.26
C HIS A 194 12.52 12.57 7.64
N MET A 195 12.99 11.93 8.72
CA MET A 195 12.82 12.45 10.08
C MET A 195 13.61 13.74 10.31
N GLN A 196 14.85 13.84 9.80
CA GLN A 196 15.62 15.10 9.87
C GLN A 196 14.86 16.24 9.18
N GLN A 197 14.39 16.02 7.94
CA GLN A 197 13.63 17.00 7.18
C GLN A 197 12.32 17.38 7.90
N TYR A 198 11.58 16.41 8.41
CA TYR A 198 10.33 16.64 9.15
C TYR A 198 10.54 17.53 10.39
N LEU A 199 11.68 17.38 11.06
CA LEU A 199 12.07 18.21 12.20
C LEU A 199 12.65 19.58 11.80
N GLY A 200 12.60 19.95 10.52
CA GLY A 200 13.19 21.20 10.02
C GLY A 200 14.72 21.25 10.10
N LYS A 201 15.38 20.09 10.26
CA LYS A 201 16.83 20.01 10.31
C LYS A 201 17.40 19.89 8.91
N GLU A 202 18.55 20.53 8.71
CA GLU A 202 19.39 20.26 7.54
C GLU A 202 19.71 18.76 7.48
N LEU A 203 19.61 18.19 6.27
CA LEU A 203 19.91 16.78 6.06
C LEU A 203 21.42 16.56 6.28
N LYS A 204 21.74 15.62 7.16
CA LYS A 204 23.12 15.25 7.51
C LYS A 204 23.28 13.74 7.45
N PRO A 205 24.48 13.22 7.12
CA PRO A 205 24.72 11.79 7.05
C PRO A 205 24.21 11.10 8.32
N LEU A 206 23.42 10.04 8.14
CA LEU A 206 22.92 9.29 9.28
C LEU A 206 24.10 8.72 10.07
N ARG A 207 24.08 8.94 11.38
CA ARG A 207 25.05 8.34 12.29
C ARG A 207 25.03 6.83 12.06
N VAL A 208 26.13 6.30 11.55
CA VAL A 208 26.36 4.86 11.54
C VAL A 208 26.30 4.44 13.00
N LEU A 209 25.26 3.72 13.39
CA LEU A 209 25.17 3.19 14.73
C LEU A 209 26.32 2.21 14.87
N ALA A 210 27.43 2.66 15.49
CA ALA A 210 28.65 1.89 15.77
C ALA A 210 28.41 0.63 16.65
N TYR A 211 27.15 0.28 16.90
CA TYR A 211 26.69 -0.88 17.65
C TYR A 211 26.18 -2.02 16.77
N ARG A 212 26.25 -1.86 15.44
CA ARG A 212 26.05 -2.91 14.45
C ARG A 212 27.24 -2.90 13.51
N ASP A 213 28.39 -3.29 14.02
CA ASP A 213 29.18 -4.12 13.13
C ASP A 213 28.42 -5.45 12.99
N GLU A 214 28.54 -6.06 11.82
CA GLU A 214 27.91 -7.36 11.54
C GLU A 214 28.47 -8.48 12.44
N ASN A 215 29.57 -8.22 13.14
CA ASN A 215 30.38 -9.24 13.78
C ASN A 215 30.22 -9.32 15.30
N GLY A 216 29.67 -8.32 15.99
CA GLY A 216 29.67 -8.26 17.45
C GLY A 216 29.42 -6.89 18.09
N LYS A 217 29.92 -6.72 19.32
CA LYS A 217 29.95 -5.45 20.06
C LYS A 217 30.89 -5.50 21.26
N LYS A 218 31.18 -4.34 21.84
CA LYS A 218 31.88 -4.22 23.14
C LYS A 218 30.94 -4.57 24.29
N CYS A 219 31.31 -5.54 25.14
CA CYS A 219 30.57 -5.88 26.35
C CYS A 219 30.59 -4.72 27.33
N LYS A 220 29.41 -4.31 27.84
CA LYS A 220 29.32 -3.21 28.82
C LYS A 220 29.96 -3.51 30.19
N SER A 221 30.16 -4.78 30.51
CA SER A 221 30.73 -5.20 31.81
C SER A 221 32.24 -5.34 31.75
N CYS A 222 32.79 -6.17 30.85
CA CYS A 222 34.25 -6.34 30.76
C CYS A 222 34.95 -5.38 29.80
N GLY A 223 34.21 -4.62 28.99
CA GLY A 223 34.80 -3.74 27.99
C GLY A 223 35.47 -4.47 26.82
N THR A 224 35.45 -5.80 26.74
CA THR A 224 36.04 -6.53 25.60
C THR A 224 35.07 -6.58 24.43
N TYR A 225 35.59 -6.44 23.22
CA TYR A 225 34.84 -6.73 22.01
C TYR A 225 34.57 -8.23 21.87
N LYS A 226 33.32 -8.60 21.60
CA LYS A 226 32.89 -10.01 21.47
C LYS A 226 31.90 -10.15 20.32
N THR A 227 31.91 -11.32 19.70
CA THR A 227 30.99 -11.67 18.62
C THR A 227 29.57 -11.93 19.13
N TRP A 228 28.55 -11.92 18.27
CA TRP A 228 27.13 -12.00 18.69
C TRP A 228 26.76 -13.29 19.44
N ASP A 229 27.41 -14.42 19.12
CA ASP A 229 27.28 -15.72 19.80
C ASP A 229 27.64 -15.65 21.29
N HIS A 230 28.45 -14.67 21.70
CA HIS A 230 28.82 -14.40 23.08
C HIS A 230 27.77 -13.56 23.83
N TYR A 231 26.61 -13.27 23.24
CA TYR A 231 25.52 -12.57 23.90
C TYR A 231 24.24 -13.39 23.88
N TYR A 232 23.39 -13.21 24.90
CA TYR A 232 22.03 -13.74 24.86
C TYR A 232 21.15 -12.83 24.01
N GLN A 233 20.27 -13.43 23.19
CA GLN A 233 19.22 -12.68 22.53
C GLN A 233 18.20 -12.22 23.57
N ARG A 234 17.66 -11.00 23.40
CA ARG A 234 16.60 -10.49 24.27
C ARG A 234 15.31 -11.27 24.02
N SER A 235 14.49 -11.44 25.05
CA SER A 235 13.19 -12.13 24.95
C SER A 235 12.23 -11.48 23.95
N SER A 236 12.38 -10.18 23.67
CA SER A 236 11.62 -9.48 22.63
C SER A 236 12.01 -9.86 21.19
N GLY A 237 13.04 -10.70 21.00
CA GLY A 237 13.64 -11.01 19.70
C GLY A 237 14.45 -9.86 19.09
N LYS A 238 14.29 -8.62 19.58
CA LYS A 238 14.94 -7.42 19.06
C LYS A 238 16.29 -7.18 19.73
N GLY A 239 17.32 -7.83 19.18
CA GLY A 239 18.74 -7.61 19.51
C GLY A 239 19.25 -8.42 20.70
N TYR A 240 20.47 -8.09 21.13
CA TYR A 240 21.23 -8.85 22.12
C TYR A 240 21.44 -8.10 23.44
N GLN A 241 21.58 -8.83 24.55
CA GLN A 241 21.89 -8.26 25.87
C GLN A 241 23.16 -7.39 25.84
N PRO A 242 23.26 -6.32 26.64
CA PRO A 242 24.43 -5.42 26.60
C PRO A 242 25.70 -6.02 27.18
N THR A 243 25.58 -7.10 27.95
CA THR A 243 26.66 -7.84 28.60
C THR A 243 26.81 -9.21 27.97
N CYS A 244 28.05 -9.67 27.81
CA CYS A 244 28.32 -11.00 27.25
C CYS A 244 27.88 -12.11 28.22
N LYS A 245 27.65 -13.32 27.70
CA LYS A 245 27.21 -14.48 28.48
C LYS A 245 28.11 -14.72 29.71
N PRO A 246 29.46 -14.71 29.61
CA PRO A 246 30.32 -14.89 30.78
C PRO A 246 30.12 -13.84 31.86
N CYS A 247 30.10 -12.54 31.51
CA CYS A 247 29.87 -11.47 32.47
C CYS A 247 28.49 -11.56 33.12
N MET A 248 27.48 -11.97 32.37
CA MET A 248 26.12 -12.13 32.90
C MET A 248 26.02 -13.31 33.87
N ILE A 249 26.67 -14.44 33.57
CA ILE A 249 26.77 -15.59 34.48
C ILE A 249 27.50 -15.20 35.77
N ALA A 250 28.63 -14.49 35.66
CA ALA A 250 29.39 -14.01 36.81
C ALA A 250 28.56 -13.07 37.70
N SER A 251 27.84 -12.12 37.10
CA SER A 251 26.96 -11.21 37.84
C SER A 251 25.82 -11.95 38.55
N ASN A 252 25.20 -12.93 37.91
CA ASN A 252 24.16 -13.75 38.54
C ASN A 252 24.70 -14.55 39.72
N ARG A 253 25.89 -15.15 39.59
CA ARG A 253 26.55 -15.87 40.70
C ARG A 253 26.81 -14.95 41.89
N GLN A 254 27.34 -13.75 41.66
CA GLN A 254 27.57 -12.79 42.74
C GLN A 254 26.28 -12.37 43.44
N ASN A 255 25.20 -12.16 42.67
CA ASN A 255 23.90 -11.82 43.24
C ASN A 255 23.34 -12.95 44.13
N THR A 256 23.53 -14.21 43.74
CA THR A 256 23.15 -15.37 44.57
C THR A 256 23.94 -15.41 45.88
N LEU A 257 25.26 -15.24 45.82
CA LEU A 257 26.11 -15.20 47.02
C LEU A 257 25.70 -14.05 47.96
N ASN A 258 25.43 -12.86 47.41
CA ASN A 258 24.98 -11.71 48.18
C ASN A 258 23.62 -11.93 48.84
N ARG A 259 22.73 -12.75 48.26
CA ARG A 259 21.43 -13.11 48.88
C ARG A 259 21.62 -14.09 50.03
N GLN A 260 22.40 -15.14 49.83
CA GLN A 260 22.73 -16.12 50.86
C GLN A 260 23.41 -15.47 52.08
N ALA A 261 24.34 -14.54 51.84
CA ALA A 261 25.00 -13.81 52.92
C ALA A 261 24.03 -12.96 53.75
N LYS A 262 22.96 -12.41 53.14
CA LYS A 262 21.93 -11.67 53.86
C LYS A 262 21.00 -12.56 54.67
N GLU A 263 20.71 -13.76 54.18
CA GLU A 263 19.89 -14.74 54.89
C GLU A 263 20.59 -15.32 56.12
N VAL A 264 21.91 -15.52 56.06
CA VAL A 264 22.72 -15.97 57.21
C VAL A 264 22.90 -14.86 58.26
N ALA A 265 22.83 -13.59 57.84
CA ALA A 265 22.99 -12.45 58.73
C ALA A 265 21.68 -11.99 59.41
N ALA A 266 20.53 -12.57 59.05
CA ALA A 266 19.21 -12.28 59.59
C ALA A 266 18.79 -13.34 60.62
#